data_AF-M0QR80-F1
#
_entry.id   AF-M0QR80-F1
#
_cell.length_a   1.000
_cell.length_b   1.000
_cell.length_c   1.000
_cell.angle_alpha   90.00
_cell.angle_beta   90.00
_cell.angle_gamma   90.00
#
_symmetry.space_group_name_H-M   'P 1'
#
loop_
_entity.id
_entity.type
_entity.pdbx_description
1 polymer ?
#
loop_
_entity_poly.entity_id
_entity_poly.type
_entity_poly.pdbx_seq_one_letter_code
_entity_poly.pdbx_strand_id
1 'polypeptide(L)'
;MTAASAYDSANIAPNVVIAATSTAVRDAREALGTAYDALSKRCAQLGYDLSTMQESKVQKTTHRVAVTDPRGGRRFAVYGDSLTEALDMAADRLNRGEWGR
;
A
#
# COMPACT_ATOMS: atom_id res chain seq x y z
N MET A 1 -20.93 25.07 22.19
CA MET A 1 -21.27 23.90 21.35
C MET A 1 -19.98 23.20 20.99
N THR A 2 -19.76 22.00 21.54
CA THR A 2 -18.53 21.22 21.42
C THR A 2 -18.51 20.40 20.12
N ALA A 3 -17.38 20.41 19.41
CA ALA A 3 -17.16 19.82 18.08
C ALA A 3 -17.27 18.27 17.99
N ALA A 4 -17.79 17.60 19.02
CA ALA A 4 -17.92 16.14 19.08
C ALA A 4 -19.15 15.60 18.32
N SER A 5 -20.06 16.46 17.87
CA SER A 5 -21.34 16.06 17.24
C SER A 5 -21.24 15.61 15.78
N ALA A 6 -20.08 15.75 15.12
CA ALA A 6 -19.92 15.39 13.71
C ALA A 6 -19.69 13.88 13.48
N TYR A 7 -19.43 13.12 14.55
CA TYR A 7 -19.21 11.67 14.53
C TYR A 7 -20.34 10.89 15.20
N ASP A 8 -21.52 11.49 15.34
CA ASP A 8 -22.69 10.74 15.76
C ASP A 8 -23.07 9.76 14.63
N SER A 9 -22.89 8.48 14.89
CA SER A 9 -23.19 7.37 13.97
C SER A 9 -24.61 7.41 13.40
N ALA A 10 -25.52 8.17 14.02
CA ALA A 10 -26.87 8.44 13.54
C ALA A 10 -26.93 9.34 12.29
N ASN A 11 -25.87 10.09 11.98
CA ASN A 11 -25.82 11.04 10.84
C ASN A 11 -24.90 10.57 9.70
N ILE A 12 -24.32 9.38 9.83
CA ILE A 12 -23.60 8.73 8.73
C ILE A 12 -24.67 8.20 7.78
N ALA A 13 -24.75 8.78 6.59
CA ALA A 13 -25.73 8.36 5.60
C ALA A 13 -25.61 6.83 5.37
N PRO A 14 -26.72 6.09 5.26
CA PRO A 14 -26.69 4.62 5.20
C PRO A 14 -25.95 4.07 3.97
N ASN A 15 -25.68 4.92 2.97
CA ASN A 15 -24.81 4.64 1.81
C ASN A 15 -23.30 4.80 2.11
N VAL A 16 -22.91 5.40 3.23
CA VAL A 16 -21.52 5.48 3.72
C VAL A 16 -21.17 4.22 4.51
N VAL A 17 -22.18 3.57 5.10
CA VAL A 17 -22.10 2.18 5.59
C VAL A 17 -22.40 1.21 4.43
N ILE A 18 -21.74 1.39 3.29
CA ILE A 18 -21.49 0.24 2.42
C ILE A 18 -20.37 -0.54 3.10
N ALA A 19 -20.78 -1.28 4.14
CA ALA A 19 -19.98 -2.32 4.75
C ALA A 19 -19.47 -3.22 3.62
N ALA A 20 -18.21 -3.59 3.69
CA ALA A 20 -17.54 -4.55 2.81
C ALA A 20 -18.31 -5.89 2.74
N THR A 21 -19.33 -5.96 1.89
CA THR A 21 -20.28 -7.08 1.81
C THR A 21 -20.24 -7.81 0.47
N SER A 22 -19.45 -7.32 -0.51
CA SER A 22 -19.13 -8.11 -1.68
C SER A 22 -17.90 -8.97 -1.43
N THR A 23 -17.97 -10.24 -1.83
CA THR A 23 -16.82 -11.15 -1.86
C THR A 23 -15.62 -10.52 -2.55
N ALA A 24 -15.84 -9.79 -3.64
CA ALA A 24 -14.81 -9.07 -4.38
C ALA A 24 -13.99 -8.09 -3.51
N VAL A 25 -14.61 -7.32 -2.61
CA VAL A 25 -13.87 -6.37 -1.75
C VAL A 25 -13.05 -7.11 -0.69
N ARG A 26 -13.59 -8.20 -0.15
CA ARG A 26 -12.86 -9.05 0.80
C ARG A 26 -11.65 -9.71 0.12
N ASP A 27 -11.88 -10.34 -1.02
CA ASP A 27 -10.84 -11.07 -1.74
C ASP A 27 -9.74 -10.11 -2.23
N ALA A 28 -10.10 -8.88 -2.65
CA ALA A 28 -9.12 -7.84 -2.97
C ALA A 28 -8.28 -7.40 -1.76
N ARG A 29 -8.89 -7.29 -0.56
CA ARG A 29 -8.15 -6.97 0.68
C ARG A 29 -7.23 -8.10 1.10
N GLU A 30 -7.68 -9.34 0.96
CA GLU A 30 -6.89 -10.52 1.25
C GLU A 30 -5.68 -10.61 0.32
N ALA A 31 -5.90 -10.47 -0.99
CA ALA A 31 -4.83 -10.43 -1.99
C ALA A 31 -3.80 -9.32 -1.69
N LEU A 32 -4.26 -8.11 -1.34
CA LEU A 32 -3.38 -7.02 -0.95
C LEU A 32 -2.55 -7.38 0.30
N GLY A 33 -3.19 -7.96 1.32
CA GLY A 33 -2.52 -8.41 2.53
C GLY A 33 -1.46 -9.47 2.26
N THR A 34 -1.78 -10.47 1.43
CA THR A 34 -0.85 -11.51 1.01
C THR A 34 0.35 -10.95 0.24
N ALA A 35 0.11 -10.03 -0.71
CA ALA A 35 1.18 -9.41 -1.49
C ALA A 35 2.14 -8.60 -0.60
N TYR A 36 1.59 -7.81 0.33
CA TYR A 36 2.39 -7.04 1.28
C TYR A 36 3.20 -7.94 2.22
N ASP A 37 2.57 -8.98 2.79
CA ASP A 37 3.23 -9.92 3.70
C ASP A 37 4.38 -10.67 3.01
N ALA A 38 4.16 -11.15 1.78
CA ALA A 38 5.20 -11.82 1.00
C ALA A 38 6.41 -10.90 0.73
N LEU A 39 6.16 -9.67 0.28
CA LEU A 39 7.24 -8.72 0.00
C LEU A 39 7.97 -8.29 1.28
N SER A 40 7.24 -8.01 2.36
CA SER A 40 7.84 -7.60 3.64
C SER A 40 8.72 -8.69 4.25
N LYS A 41 8.28 -9.96 4.24
CA LYS A 41 9.09 -11.11 4.66
C LYS A 41 10.35 -11.24 3.82
N ARG A 42 10.24 -11.06 2.51
CA ARG A 42 11.40 -11.13 1.61
C ARG A 42 12.40 -10.01 1.89
N CYS A 43 11.94 -8.78 2.05
CA CYS A 43 12.79 -7.65 2.43
C CYS A 43 13.48 -7.92 3.79
N ALA A 44 12.75 -8.41 4.78
CA ALA A 44 13.30 -8.75 6.09
C ALA A 44 14.39 -9.82 6.03
N GLN A 45 14.20 -10.88 5.22
CA GLN A 45 15.21 -11.93 5.00
C GLN A 45 16.51 -11.38 4.38
N LEU A 46 16.39 -10.37 3.52
CA LEU A 46 17.54 -9.73 2.85
C LEU A 46 18.14 -8.57 3.67
N GLY A 47 17.51 -8.20 4.78
CA GLY A 47 17.90 -7.06 5.60
C GLY A 47 17.61 -5.70 4.95
N TYR A 48 16.56 -5.62 4.13
CA TYR A 48 16.11 -4.40 3.45
C TYR A 48 14.86 -3.81 4.11
N ASP A 49 14.75 -2.49 4.06
CA ASP A 49 13.60 -1.75 4.55
C ASP A 49 12.54 -1.62 3.46
N LEU A 50 11.29 -1.87 3.80
CA LEU A 50 10.13 -1.69 2.92
C LEU A 50 9.29 -0.50 3.41
N SER A 51 8.89 0.38 2.51
CA SER A 51 7.97 1.48 2.80
C SER A 51 6.91 1.63 1.71
N THR A 52 5.68 1.93 2.13
CA THR A 52 4.54 2.19 1.24
C THR A 52 3.99 3.57 1.51
N MET A 53 3.68 4.33 0.46
CA MET A 53 3.16 5.70 0.56
C MET A 53 2.04 5.91 -0.43
N GLN A 54 0.96 6.56 -0.02
CA GLN A 54 -0.05 7.08 -0.94
C GLN A 54 0.23 8.57 -1.15
N GLU A 55 0.53 8.95 -2.39
CA GLU A 55 0.74 10.33 -2.79
C GLU A 55 -0.54 10.85 -3.44
N SER A 56 -1.11 11.92 -2.86
CA SER A 56 -2.20 12.67 -3.48
C SER A 56 -1.60 13.81 -4.29
N LYS A 57 -1.55 13.66 -5.62
CA LYS A 57 -1.21 14.75 -6.55
C LYS A 57 -2.49 15.43 -6.99
N VAL A 58 -2.40 16.69 -7.44
CA VAL A 58 -3.56 17.43 -7.98
C VAL A 58 -4.22 16.55 -9.05
N GLN A 59 -5.46 16.11 -8.77
CA GLN A 59 -6.29 15.23 -9.61
C GLN A 59 -5.92 13.73 -9.72
N LYS A 60 -4.88 13.23 -9.05
CA LYS A 60 -4.56 11.79 -9.10
C LYS A 60 -3.98 11.26 -7.79
N THR A 61 -4.47 10.11 -7.34
CA THR A 61 -3.85 9.31 -6.28
C THR A 61 -2.86 8.34 -6.92
N THR A 62 -1.65 8.28 -6.38
CA THR A 62 -0.61 7.33 -6.81
C THR A 62 -0.07 6.61 -5.59
N HIS A 63 0.21 5.32 -5.74
CA HIS A 63 0.81 4.51 -4.68
C HIS A 63 2.29 4.30 -4.99
N ARG A 64 3.14 4.53 -4.00
CA ARG A 64 4.59 4.32 -4.07
C ARG A 64 4.98 3.20 -3.13
N VAL A 65 5.74 2.24 -3.64
CA VAL A 65 6.44 1.23 -2.83
C VAL A 65 7.94 1.43 -3.01
N ALA A 66 8.68 1.55 -1.90
CA ALA A 66 10.12 1.72 -1.93
C ALA A 66 10.83 0.70 -1.05
N VAL A 67 11.90 0.13 -1.60
CA VAL A 67 12.79 -0.82 -0.92
C VAL A 67 14.17 -0.19 -0.78
N THR A 68 14.72 -0.24 0.42
CA THR A 68 16.02 0.37 0.77
C THR A 68 16.95 -0.67 1.36
N ASP A 69 18.19 -0.72 0.87
CA ASP A 69 19.30 -1.45 1.46
C ASP A 69 20.06 -0.51 2.40
N PRO A 70 19.84 -0.59 3.73
CA PRO A 70 20.44 0.34 4.68
C PRO A 70 21.96 0.18 4.80
N ARG A 71 22.51 -0.97 4.36
CA ARG A 71 23.95 -1.26 4.44
C ARG A 71 24.68 -0.76 3.20
N GLY A 72 24.09 -0.97 2.02
CA GLY A 72 24.65 -0.57 0.74
C GLY A 72 24.26 0.84 0.28
N GLY A 73 23.31 1.49 0.96
CA GLY A 73 22.78 2.80 0.57
C GLY A 73 21.95 2.77 -0.73
N ARG A 74 21.62 1.58 -1.24
CA ARG A 74 20.86 1.43 -2.49
C ARG A 74 19.38 1.52 -2.19
N ARG A 75 18.63 2.13 -3.11
CA ARG A 75 17.18 2.24 -3.01
C ARG A 75 16.56 2.14 -4.40
N PHE A 76 15.36 1.60 -4.46
CA PHE A 76 14.47 1.86 -5.58
C PHE A 76 13.07 2.20 -5.07
N ALA A 77 12.31 2.85 -5.94
CA ALA A 77 10.89 3.09 -5.73
C ALA A 77 10.15 2.76 -7.03
N VAL A 78 8.96 2.21 -6.88
CA VAL A 78 8.01 1.98 -7.97
C VAL A 78 6.71 2.71 -7.65
N TYR A 79 6.00 3.10 -8.70
CA TYR A 79 4.76 3.86 -8.60
C TYR A 79 3.68 3.13 -9.40
N GLY A 80 2.51 2.94 -8.80
CA GLY A 80 1.36 2.32 -9.44
C GLY A 80 0.10 3.14 -9.21
N ASP A 81 -0.91 2.89 -10.04
CA ASP A 81 -2.25 3.47 -9.90
C ASP A 81 -3.03 2.79 -8.78
N SER A 82 -2.64 1.57 -8.41
CA SER A 82 -3.07 0.87 -7.20
C SER A 82 -1.89 0.44 -6.34
N LEU A 83 -2.14 0.20 -5.04
CA LEU A 83 -1.11 -0.33 -4.14
C LEU A 83 -0.68 -1.75 -4.54
N THR A 84 -1.61 -2.60 -4.98
CA THR A 84 -1.30 -3.98 -5.42
C THR A 84 -0.34 -3.97 -6.61
N GLU A 85 -0.63 -3.14 -7.62
CA GLU A 85 0.25 -2.98 -8.80
C GLU A 85 1.66 -2.52 -8.38
N ALA A 86 1.75 -1.55 -7.47
CA ALA A 86 3.03 -1.08 -6.96
C ALA A 86 3.77 -2.15 -6.14
N LEU A 87 3.07 -3.02 -5.41
CA LEU A 87 3.67 -4.15 -4.68
C LEU A 87 4.21 -5.21 -5.65
N ASP A 88 3.45 -5.56 -6.68
CA ASP A 88 3.85 -6.55 -7.68
C ASP A 88 5.09 -6.08 -8.44
N MET A 89 5.10 -4.81 -8.90
CA MET A 89 6.28 -4.22 -9.53
C MET A 89 7.50 -4.19 -8.61
N ALA A 90 7.30 -3.93 -7.30
CA ALA A 90 8.40 -3.92 -6.33
C ALA A 90 8.96 -5.33 -6.11
N ALA A 91 8.09 -6.34 -6.00
CA ALA A 91 8.49 -7.74 -5.85
C ALA A 91 9.26 -8.24 -7.07
N ASP A 92 8.76 -7.98 -8.28
CA ASP A 92 9.43 -8.30 -9.53
C ASP A 92 10.82 -7.66 -9.60
N ARG A 93 10.89 -6.37 -9.30
CA ARG A 93 12.15 -5.62 -9.34
C ARG A 93 13.15 -6.13 -8.30
N LEU A 94 12.68 -6.45 -7.09
CA LEU A 94 13.50 -7.06 -6.04
C LEU A 94 14.04 -8.43 -6.47
N ASN A 95 13.19 -9.27 -7.09
CA ASN A 95 13.56 -10.59 -7.56
C ASN A 95 14.57 -10.55 -8.72
N ARG A 96 14.50 -9.52 -9.58
CA ARG A 96 15.51 -9.28 -10.63
C ARG A 96 16.80 -8.64 -10.11
N GLY A 97 16.84 -8.21 -8.84
CA GLY A 97 17.99 -7.51 -8.27
C GLY A 97 18.22 -6.13 -8.88
N GLU A 98 17.17 -5.48 -9.38
CA GLU A 98 17.24 -4.20 -10.08
C GLU A 98 17.26 -3.02 -9.10
N TRP A 99 18.46 -2.59 -8.73
CA TRP A 99 18.65 -1.40 -7.90
C TRP A 99 18.65 -0.12 -8.75
N GLY A 100 18.19 1.00 -8.16
CA GLY A 100 18.35 2.32 -8.79
C GLY A 100 19.84 2.66 -8.96
N ARG A 101 20.16 3.50 -9.96
CA ARG A 101 21.48 4.14 -10.03
C ARG A 101 21.64 5.20 -8.96
#